data_AF-A0A2G4SG03-F1
#
_entry.id   AF-A0A2G4SG03-F1
#
_cell.length_a   1.000
_cell.length_b   1.000
_cell.length_c   1.000
_cell.angle_alpha   90.00
_cell.angle_beta   90.00
_cell.angle_gamma   90.00
#
_symmetry.space_group_name_H-M   'P 1'
#
loop_
_entity.id
_entity.type
_entity.pdbx_description
1 polymer ?
#
loop_
_entity_poly.entity_id
_entity_poly.type
_entity_poly.pdbx_seq_one_letter_code
_entity_poly.pdbx_strand_id
1 'polypeptide(L)'
;MQKLEETIGKLVEEDPDTPVKSGSKEIFEFKSRRKENKILSELTGLAIKETRTKQNGAQYVCNLSGPNGSLDFSLFIPNQKDKRILYFPILKRQRNTSIFPHLPDYLRIDIEFNRDQLSRFFWRSLAALYKQETNEENGE
;
A
#
# COMPACT_ATOMS: atom_id res chain seq x y z
N MET A 1 43.22 -17.72 24.36
CA MET A 1 42.11 -16.76 24.16
C MET A 1 42.67 -15.36 23.90
N GLN A 2 43.28 -15.13 22.73
CA GLN A 2 43.86 -13.81 22.40
C GLN A 2 43.82 -13.51 20.88
N LYS A 3 43.03 -14.28 20.11
CA LYS A 3 42.85 -14.12 18.66
C LYS A 3 41.39 -13.97 18.23
N LEU A 4 40.48 -13.73 19.18
CA LEU A 4 39.05 -13.56 18.89
C LEU A 4 38.59 -12.09 19.00
N GLU A 5 39.42 -11.20 19.53
CA GLU A 5 39.06 -9.79 19.73
C GLU A 5 39.63 -8.84 18.66
N GLU A 6 40.61 -9.26 17.85
CA GLU A 6 41.15 -8.42 16.75
C GLU A 6 40.25 -8.37 15.50
N THR A 7 39.28 -9.28 15.36
CA THR A 7 38.40 -9.32 14.17
C THR A 7 37.14 -8.47 14.32
N ILE A 8 36.78 -8.06 15.54
CA ILE A 8 35.56 -7.26 15.81
C ILE A 8 35.87 -5.75 15.81
N GLY A 9 37.15 -5.36 15.92
CA GLY A 9 37.57 -3.95 16.04
C GLY A 9 37.86 -3.18 14.74
N LYS A 10 37.50 -3.68 13.54
CA LYS A 10 37.78 -2.99 12.26
C LYS A 10 36.57 -2.75 11.35
N LEU A 11 35.36 -2.76 11.91
CA LEU A 11 34.11 -2.60 11.15
C LEU A 11 33.31 -1.36 11.53
N VAL A 12 33.95 -0.26 11.93
CA VAL A 12 33.35 1.08 11.87
C VAL A 12 34.47 2.11 11.68
N GLU A 13 34.86 2.35 10.44
CA GLU A 13 35.19 3.69 9.92
C GLU A 13 34.95 3.60 8.40
N GLU A 14 33.68 3.62 7.99
CA GLU A 14 33.37 3.95 6.60
C GLU A 14 33.63 5.44 6.43
N ASP A 15 34.75 5.72 5.76
CA ASP A 15 35.19 7.04 5.34
C ASP A 15 34.07 7.74 4.53
N PRO A 16 33.59 8.93 4.95
CA PRO A 16 32.46 9.61 4.33
C PRO A 16 32.68 10.02 2.86
N ASP A 17 33.91 9.89 2.33
CA ASP A 17 34.25 10.28 0.96
C ASP A 17 34.52 9.10 0.00
N THR A 18 34.12 7.88 0.39
CA THR A 18 34.26 6.73 -0.51
C THR A 18 33.27 6.83 -1.68
N PRO A 19 33.71 6.82 -2.97
CA PRO A 19 32.79 6.90 -4.11
C PRO A 19 31.86 5.69 -4.16
N VAL A 20 30.59 5.90 -3.79
CA VAL A 20 29.57 4.85 -3.74
C VAL A 20 29.29 4.32 -5.15
N LYS A 21 29.71 3.08 -5.43
CA LYS A 21 29.41 2.36 -6.69
C LYS A 21 27.89 2.32 -6.93
N SER A 22 27.46 2.55 -8.18
CA SER A 22 26.05 2.66 -8.62
C SER A 22 25.10 1.58 -8.08
N GLY A 23 25.56 0.33 -7.91
CA GLY A 23 24.74 -0.75 -7.35
C GLY A 23 24.42 -0.62 -5.85
N SER A 24 25.30 0.03 -5.07
CA SER A 24 25.08 0.28 -3.65
C SER A 24 23.97 1.32 -3.43
N LYS A 25 23.88 2.31 -4.34
CA LYS A 25 22.86 3.36 -4.30
C LYS A 25 21.46 2.81 -4.56
N GLU A 26 21.30 1.96 -5.58
CA GLU A 26 20.01 1.33 -5.89
C GLU A 26 19.52 0.40 -4.77
N ILE A 27 20.42 -0.40 -4.19
CA ILE A 27 20.10 -1.28 -3.05
C ILE A 27 19.68 -0.45 -1.83
N PHE A 28 20.37 0.66 -1.56
CA PHE A 28 20.03 1.56 -0.46
C PHE A 28 18.66 2.21 -0.68
N GLU A 29 18.40 2.73 -1.88
CA GLU A 29 17.12 3.35 -2.23
C GLU A 29 15.95 2.35 -2.16
N PHE A 30 16.15 1.12 -2.64
CA PHE A 30 15.16 0.06 -2.50
C PHE A 30 14.88 -0.29 -1.03
N LYS A 31 15.93 -0.39 -0.20
CA LYS A 31 15.77 -0.60 1.24
C LYS A 31 15.02 0.56 1.91
N SER A 32 15.29 1.81 1.53
CA SER A 32 14.58 2.99 2.06
C SER A 32 13.10 2.96 1.69
N ARG A 33 12.79 2.81 0.40
CA ARG A 33 11.41 2.72 -0.11
C ARG A 33 10.63 1.60 0.58
N ARG A 34 11.29 0.46 0.86
CA ARG A 34 10.65 -0.65 1.58
C ARG A 34 10.30 -0.30 3.02
N LYS A 35 11.17 0.44 3.73
CA LYS A 35 10.89 0.93 5.08
C LYS A 35 9.74 1.93 5.08
N GLU A 36 9.74 2.87 4.13
CA GLU A 36 8.65 3.85 3.97
C GLU A 36 7.30 3.16 3.69
N ASN A 37 7.27 2.21 2.74
CA ASN A 37 6.05 1.43 2.46
C ASN A 37 5.58 0.63 3.68
N LYS A 38 6.50 0.10 4.48
CA LYS A 38 6.15 -0.62 5.72
C LYS A 38 5.44 0.32 6.72
N ILE A 39 6.01 1.48 6.99
CA ILE A 39 5.41 2.45 7.92
C ILE A 39 4.05 2.93 7.40
N LEU A 40 3.94 3.24 6.10
CA LEU A 40 2.66 3.63 5.50
C LEU A 40 1.60 2.52 5.65
N SER A 41 1.98 1.26 5.44
CA SER A 41 1.08 0.13 5.66
C SER A 41 0.66 -0.02 7.13
N GLU A 42 1.55 0.23 8.08
CA GLU A 42 1.23 0.18 9.52
C GLU A 42 0.29 1.32 9.93
N LEU A 43 0.47 2.51 9.38
CA LEU A 43 -0.36 3.69 9.69
C LEU A 43 -1.74 3.65 9.03
N THR A 44 -1.83 3.11 7.82
CA THR A 44 -3.03 3.24 6.98
C THR A 44 -3.76 1.93 6.71
N GLY A 45 -3.11 0.80 6.99
CA GLY A 45 -3.58 -0.51 6.55
C GLY A 45 -3.43 -0.76 5.05
N LEU A 46 -2.90 0.19 4.26
CA LEU A 46 -2.71 0.03 2.82
C LEU A 46 -1.34 -0.58 2.50
N ALA A 47 -1.36 -1.79 1.93
CA ALA A 47 -0.18 -2.48 1.42
C ALA A 47 -0.21 -2.56 -0.11
N ILE A 48 0.89 -2.14 -0.76
CA ILE A 48 1.11 -2.38 -2.19
C ILE A 48 1.76 -3.75 -2.33
N LYS A 49 1.02 -4.72 -2.89
CA LYS A 49 1.47 -6.10 -3.11
C LYS A 49 2.34 -6.24 -4.36
N GLU A 50 1.98 -5.53 -5.41
CA GLU A 50 2.66 -5.60 -6.70
C GLU A 50 2.58 -4.25 -7.41
N THR A 51 3.66 -3.88 -8.10
CA THR A 51 3.70 -2.71 -9.00
C THR A 51 4.08 -3.19 -10.39
N ARG A 52 3.30 -2.79 -11.40
CA ARG A 52 3.59 -3.07 -12.82
C ARG A 52 3.65 -1.77 -13.58
N THR A 53 4.85 -1.42 -14.05
CA THR A 53 5.04 -0.27 -14.94
C THR A 53 4.45 -0.59 -16.33
N LYS A 54 3.69 0.34 -16.89
CA LYS A 54 3.13 0.28 -18.24
C LYS A 54 3.58 1.53 -19.01
N GLN A 55 3.49 1.51 -20.34
CA GLN A 55 3.91 2.65 -21.17
C GLN A 55 3.19 3.97 -20.83
N ASN A 56 1.93 3.89 -20.39
CA ASN A 56 1.06 5.03 -20.13
C ASN A 56 0.77 5.28 -18.64
N GLY A 57 1.42 4.57 -17.72
CA GLY A 57 1.15 4.68 -16.28
C GLY A 57 1.73 3.53 -15.47
N ALA A 58 1.22 3.36 -14.26
CA ALA A 58 1.55 2.24 -13.40
C ALA A 58 0.30 1.57 -12.85
N GLN A 59 0.33 0.24 -12.79
CA GLN A 59 -0.68 -0.56 -12.09
C GLN A 59 -0.15 -0.92 -10.71
N TYR A 60 -0.99 -0.73 -9.70
CA TYR A 60 -0.71 -1.13 -8.32
C TYR A 60 -1.75 -2.16 -7.91
N VAL A 61 -1.30 -3.31 -7.41
CA VAL A 61 -2.17 -4.28 -6.75
C VAL A 61 -2.07 -4.01 -5.26
N CYS A 62 -3.20 -3.68 -4.63
CA CYS A 62 -3.26 -3.20 -3.27
C CYS A 62 -4.11 -4.13 -2.41
N ASN A 63 -3.78 -4.14 -1.11
CA ASN A 63 -4.66 -4.62 -0.06
C ASN A 63 -4.84 -3.49 0.95
N LEU A 64 -6.08 -3.12 1.23
CA LEU A 64 -6.41 -2.22 2.32
C LEU A 64 -7.01 -3.05 3.45
N SER A 65 -6.41 -3.02 4.63
CA SER A 65 -6.89 -3.74 5.80
C SER A 65 -7.40 -2.79 6.87
N GLY A 66 -8.49 -3.16 7.53
CA GLY A 66 -9.06 -2.47 8.68
C GLY A 66 -9.68 -3.47 9.68
N PRO A 67 -10.23 -2.98 10.80
CA PRO A 67 -10.77 -3.84 11.85
C PRO A 67 -11.87 -4.81 11.39
N ASN A 68 -12.70 -4.38 10.44
CA ASN A 68 -13.88 -5.15 10.01
C ASN A 68 -13.62 -5.98 8.75
N GLY A 69 -12.40 -5.97 8.23
CA GLY A 69 -12.03 -6.75 7.06
C GLY A 69 -10.92 -6.12 6.25
N SER A 70 -10.67 -6.67 5.08
CA SER A 70 -9.73 -6.10 4.12
C SER A 70 -10.41 -5.87 2.78
N LEU A 71 -9.73 -5.27 1.81
CA LEU A 71 -10.19 -5.14 0.43
C LEU A 71 -8.99 -5.28 -0.49
N ASP A 72 -9.04 -6.28 -1.37
CA ASP A 72 -8.07 -6.42 -2.45
C ASP A 72 -8.59 -5.69 -3.69
N PHE A 73 -7.74 -4.88 -4.32
CA PHE A 73 -8.09 -4.14 -5.53
C PHE A 73 -6.85 -3.77 -6.34
N SER A 74 -7.06 -3.25 -7.53
CA SER A 74 -6.01 -2.70 -8.36
C SER A 74 -6.31 -1.27 -8.81
N LEU A 75 -5.28 -0.42 -8.80
CA LEU A 75 -5.35 0.95 -9.32
C LEU A 75 -4.44 1.09 -10.53
N PHE A 76 -4.97 1.61 -11.61
CA PHE A 76 -4.17 2.11 -12.72
C PHE A 76 -4.08 3.63 -12.61
N ILE A 77 -2.86 4.14 -12.48
CA ILE A 77 -2.56 5.56 -12.37
C ILE A 77 -1.83 5.98 -13.65
N PRO A 78 -2.47 6.73 -14.57
CA PRO A 78 -1.83 7.21 -15.78
C PRO A 78 -0.72 8.23 -15.49
N ASN A 79 0.29 8.30 -16.36
CA ASN A 79 1.36 9.31 -16.27
C ASN A 79 0.83 10.73 -16.53
N GLN A 80 -0.13 10.86 -17.44
CA GLN A 80 -0.79 12.11 -17.80
C GLN A 80 -1.77 12.53 -16.69
N LYS A 81 -1.69 13.78 -16.23
CA LYS A 81 -2.47 14.28 -15.08
C LYS A 81 -3.95 14.48 -15.39
N ASP A 82 -4.31 14.72 -16.64
CA ASP A 82 -5.67 14.92 -17.16
C ASP A 82 -6.43 13.60 -17.38
N LYS A 83 -5.73 12.46 -17.34
CA LYS A 83 -6.33 11.14 -17.50
C LYS A 83 -6.88 10.61 -16.17
N ARG A 84 -8.00 9.89 -16.27
CA ARG A 84 -8.69 9.28 -15.13
C ARG A 84 -7.91 8.10 -14.55
N ILE A 85 -7.98 7.96 -13.24
CA ILE A 85 -7.51 6.77 -12.51
C ILE A 85 -8.57 5.69 -12.65
N LEU A 86 -8.13 4.45 -12.88
CA LEU A 86 -9.01 3.30 -12.96
C LEU A 86 -8.86 2.45 -11.71
N TYR A 87 -9.98 2.00 -11.16
CA TYR A 87 -10.06 1.09 -10.03
C TYR A 87 -10.74 -0.21 -10.45
N PHE A 88 -10.15 -1.33 -10.03
CA PHE A 88 -10.64 -2.68 -10.31
C PHE A 88 -10.68 -3.49 -9.00
N PRO A 89 -11.86 -3.84 -8.45
CA PRO A 89 -11.96 -4.61 -7.22
C PRO A 89 -11.60 -6.09 -7.47
N ILE A 90 -10.94 -6.71 -6.50
CA ILE A 90 -10.55 -8.13 -6.54
C ILE A 90 -11.37 -8.89 -5.49
N LEU A 91 -12.64 -9.13 -5.79
CA LEU A 91 -13.62 -9.59 -4.80
C LEU A 91 -13.58 -11.10 -4.50
N LYS A 92 -12.74 -11.89 -5.20
CA LYS A 92 -12.73 -13.36 -5.07
C LYS A 92 -12.61 -13.82 -3.61
N ARG A 93 -11.81 -13.13 -2.80
CA ARG A 93 -11.61 -13.40 -1.36
C ARG A 93 -12.62 -12.70 -0.44
N GLN A 94 -13.28 -11.67 -0.94
CA GLN A 94 -14.19 -10.81 -0.19
C GLN A 94 -15.63 -11.33 -0.19
N ARG A 95 -16.07 -12.02 -1.25
CA ARG A 95 -17.48 -12.42 -1.42
C ARG A 95 -18.10 -13.20 -0.23
N ASN A 96 -17.27 -13.85 0.58
CA ASN A 96 -17.72 -14.67 1.72
C ASN A 96 -17.42 -14.01 3.08
N THR A 97 -16.99 -12.74 3.11
CA THR A 97 -16.72 -12.03 4.36
C THR A 97 -17.98 -11.30 4.83
N SER A 98 -18.13 -11.12 6.14
CA SER A 98 -19.25 -10.37 6.73
C SER A 98 -19.30 -8.92 6.23
N ILE A 99 -18.16 -8.32 5.89
CA ILE A 99 -18.10 -6.94 5.42
C ILE A 99 -18.62 -6.74 3.98
N PHE A 100 -18.58 -7.76 3.14
CA PHE A 100 -18.95 -7.65 1.73
C PHE A 100 -20.36 -7.09 1.44
N PRO A 101 -21.44 -7.54 2.12
CA PRO A 101 -22.76 -6.93 1.95
C PRO A 101 -22.82 -5.46 2.34
N HIS A 102 -21.97 -5.03 3.28
CA HIS A 102 -21.93 -3.66 3.81
C HIS A 102 -20.97 -2.73 3.05
N LEU A 103 -20.17 -3.26 2.12
CA LEU A 103 -19.31 -2.44 1.28
C LEU A 103 -20.16 -1.54 0.37
N PRO A 104 -19.83 -0.24 0.28
CA PRO A 104 -20.41 0.65 -0.71
C PRO A 104 -20.29 0.09 -2.13
N ASP A 105 -21.31 0.30 -2.96
CA ASP A 105 -21.39 -0.22 -4.35
C ASP A 105 -20.15 0.10 -5.19
N TYR A 106 -19.63 1.32 -5.05
CA TYR A 106 -18.48 1.78 -5.83
C TYR A 106 -17.18 1.01 -5.51
N LEU A 107 -17.11 0.27 -4.39
CA LEU A 107 -15.98 -0.62 -4.05
C LEU A 107 -16.18 -2.04 -4.61
N ARG A 108 -17.33 -2.32 -5.21
CA ARG A 108 -17.70 -3.65 -5.72
C ARG A 108 -17.70 -3.71 -7.25
N ILE A 109 -17.51 -2.57 -7.92
CA ILE A 109 -17.50 -2.46 -9.38
C ILE A 109 -16.24 -1.74 -9.85
N ASP A 110 -15.92 -1.91 -11.13
CA ASP A 110 -14.90 -1.12 -11.79
C ASP A 110 -15.37 0.34 -11.87
N ILE A 111 -14.53 1.28 -11.45
CA ILE A 111 -14.82 2.71 -11.53
C ILE A 111 -13.63 3.47 -12.09
N GLU A 112 -13.92 4.64 -12.63
CA GLU A 112 -12.92 5.63 -13.00
C GLU A 112 -13.22 6.97 -12.33
N PHE A 113 -12.17 7.69 -11.96
CA PHE A 113 -12.30 8.98 -11.29
C PHE A 113 -11.12 9.89 -11.58
N ASN A 114 -11.31 11.18 -11.35
CA ASN A 114 -10.27 12.18 -11.57
C ASN A 114 -9.18 12.07 -10.51
N ARG A 115 -7.95 12.45 -10.85
CA ARG A 115 -6.78 12.31 -9.97
C ARG A 115 -6.92 13.06 -8.63
N ASP A 116 -7.63 14.19 -8.61
CA ASP A 116 -7.94 14.96 -7.39
C ASP A 116 -8.86 14.21 -6.42
N GLN A 117 -9.60 13.20 -6.90
CA GLN A 117 -10.49 12.38 -6.07
C GLN A 117 -9.76 11.19 -5.42
N LEU A 118 -8.50 10.92 -5.76
CA LEU A 118 -7.76 9.74 -5.25
C LEU A 118 -7.68 9.72 -3.72
N SER A 119 -7.36 10.85 -3.09
CA SER A 119 -7.30 10.94 -1.62
C SER A 119 -8.67 10.70 -1.00
N ARG A 120 -9.74 11.25 -1.61
CA ARG A 120 -11.12 11.02 -1.15
C ARG A 120 -11.53 9.55 -1.30
N PHE A 121 -11.19 8.93 -2.41
CA PHE A 121 -11.40 7.51 -2.65
C PHE A 121 -10.71 6.66 -1.57
N PHE A 122 -9.45 6.95 -1.24
CA PHE A 122 -8.72 6.26 -0.18
C PHE A 122 -9.43 6.39 1.18
N TRP A 123 -9.75 7.61 1.60
CA TRP A 123 -10.41 7.84 2.89
C TRP A 123 -11.78 7.16 2.99
N ARG A 124 -12.58 7.18 1.92
CA ARG A 124 -13.89 6.51 1.92
C ARG A 124 -13.75 4.99 1.93
N SER A 125 -12.76 4.45 1.23
CA SER A 125 -12.43 3.01 1.27
C SER A 125 -12.02 2.58 2.68
N LEU A 126 -11.15 3.35 3.34
CA LEU A 126 -10.71 3.09 4.71
C LEU A 126 -11.89 3.17 5.69
N ALA A 127 -12.71 4.21 5.57
CA ALA A 127 -13.90 4.37 6.42
C ALA A 127 -14.87 3.18 6.30
N ALA A 128 -15.04 2.61 5.10
CA ALA A 128 -15.88 1.41 4.92
C ALA A 128 -15.37 0.20 5.72
N LEU A 129 -14.05 0.07 5.92
CA LEU A 129 -13.44 -1.02 6.70
C LEU A 129 -13.37 -0.75 8.21
N TYR A 130 -13.67 0.48 8.64
CA TYR A 130 -13.64 0.90 10.05
C TYR A 130 -15.04 1.09 10.65
N LYS A 131 -16.07 1.32 9.82
CA LYS A 131 -17.45 1.42 10.29
C LYS A 131 -17.89 0.10 10.90
N GLN A 132 -18.13 0.09 12.20
CA GLN A 132 -18.78 -1.02 12.89
C GLN A 132 -20.22 -1.14 12.40
N GLU A 133 -20.70 -2.37 12.27
CA GLU A 133 -22.13 -2.65 12.24
C GLU A 133 -22.70 -2.08 13.54
N THR A 134 -23.34 -0.92 13.45
CA THR A 134 -24.23 -0.47 14.52
C THR A 134 -25.39 -1.42 14.43
N ASN A 135 -25.39 -2.45 15.26
CA ASN A 135 -26.62 -3.13 15.62
C ASN A 135 -27.51 -2.04 16.23
N GLU A 136 -28.35 -1.43 15.41
CA GLU A 136 -29.54 -0.73 15.87
C GLU A 136 -30.41 -1.82 16.50
N GLU A 137 -30.11 -2.16 17.75
CA GLU A 137 -31.05 -2.87 18.61
C GLU A 137 -32.25 -1.95 18.79
N ASN A 138 -33.35 -2.41 18.21
CA ASN A 138 -34.70 -1.87 18.29
C ASN A 138 -35.00 -1.27 19.67
N GLY A 139 -35.06 0.06 19.74
CA GLY A 139 -35.81 0.75 20.77
C GLY A 139 -37.26 0.92 20.30
N GLU A 140 -38.06 -0.12 20.48
CA GLU A 140 -39.53 0.00 20.62
C GLU A 140 -39.88 0.23 22.08
#